data_AF-A0A950HC28-F1
#
_entry.id   AF-A0A950HC28-F1
#
_cell.length_a   1.000
_cell.length_b   1.000
_cell.length_c   1.000
_cell.angle_alpha   90.00
_cell.angle_beta   90.00
_cell.angle_gamma   90.00
#
_symmetry.space_group_name_H-M   'P 1'
#
loop_
_entity.id
_entity.type
_entity.pdbx_description
1 polymer ?
#
loop_
_entity_poly.entity_id
_entity_poly.type
_entity_poly.pdbx_seq_one_letter_code
_entity_poly.pdbx_strand_id
1 'polypeptide(L)'
;MANLLDIRRRIRSVTNTRQITKAMKMVSAAKLRRAQERALAARPYAQMLTNVLKSLVSRAEIYDPDSGEARHPLLAQREQRNILLIVVTGDKGLAGAFNTNILKAAMKFLQSKSGKHVEIEAIGRKGRDFLRRRFPRAEPRSRQEGDHSASESMISLVGEHVGVLNRLDYPLVWSIAERVIERYTAWEIDSVYVLFNEFKSVIAQRLIVEQILPIEQIGETLVRQAEEMSQEERERAVEAAKGTGVALRPVDTRSIDVEAAKFATANVDYIYEQAPAELFRSLLPKYVGVQIFRALLESVAAEHAARMTAMDAATNNATDMIDSLTLAMNRVRQAKITKEIIEIVSGAAAAS
;
A
#
# COMPACT_ATOMS: atom_id res chain seq x y z
N MET A 1 29.02 -8.21 -37.80
CA MET A 1 29.02 -9.30 -36.79
C MET A 1 29.13 -8.69 -35.41
N ALA A 2 28.39 -9.20 -34.43
CA ALA A 2 28.51 -8.72 -33.04
C ALA A 2 29.96 -8.91 -32.56
N ASN A 3 30.60 -7.82 -32.11
CA ASN A 3 31.97 -7.86 -31.62
C ASN A 3 32.01 -8.64 -30.29
N LEU A 4 32.96 -9.58 -30.13
CA LEU A 4 33.18 -10.32 -28.88
C LEU A 4 33.32 -9.39 -27.67
N LEU A 5 33.91 -8.22 -27.90
CA LEU A 5 34.11 -7.20 -26.88
C LEU A 5 32.77 -6.61 -26.40
N ASP A 6 31.79 -6.44 -27.29
CA ASP A 6 30.45 -5.93 -26.96
C ASP A 6 29.63 -6.97 -26.19
N ILE A 7 29.72 -8.25 -26.58
CA ILE A 7 29.04 -9.34 -25.85
C ILE A 7 29.62 -9.44 -24.43
N ARG A 8 30.95 -9.38 -24.28
CA ARG A 8 31.61 -9.39 -22.96
C ARG A 8 31.21 -8.18 -22.11
N ARG A 9 31.12 -6.98 -22.70
CA ARG A 9 30.64 -5.77 -22.02
C ARG A 9 29.19 -5.94 -21.55
N ARG A 10 28.29 -6.50 -22.38
CA ARG A 10 26.91 -6.82 -21.98
C ARG A 10 26.85 -7.82 -20.85
N ILE A 11 27.60 -8.93 -20.91
CA ILE A 11 27.64 -9.92 -19.82
C ILE A 11 28.05 -9.27 -18.50
N ARG A 12 29.10 -8.44 -18.51
CA ARG A 12 29.54 -7.70 -17.31
C ARG A 12 28.44 -6.77 -16.80
N SER A 13 27.79 -6.01 -17.68
CA SER A 13 26.71 -5.10 -17.32
C SER A 13 25.52 -5.84 -16.68
N VAL A 14 25.05 -6.93 -17.31
CA VAL A 14 23.93 -7.73 -16.79
C VAL A 14 24.31 -8.43 -15.48
N THR A 15 25.56 -8.88 -15.32
CA THR A 15 26.07 -9.44 -14.07
C THR A 15 26.01 -8.42 -12.94
N ASN A 16 26.42 -7.16 -13.19
CA ASN A 16 26.30 -6.09 -12.21
C ASN A 16 24.83 -5.80 -11.88
N THR A 17 23.95 -5.74 -12.90
CA THR A 17 22.51 -5.58 -12.69
C THR A 17 21.94 -6.68 -11.80
N ARG A 18 22.31 -7.95 -12.03
CA ARG A 18 21.90 -9.10 -11.20
C ARG A 18 22.35 -8.98 -9.75
N GLN A 19 23.57 -8.48 -9.51
CA GLN A 19 24.08 -8.25 -8.15
C GLN A 19 23.28 -7.16 -7.44
N ILE A 20 22.96 -6.07 -8.15
CA ILE A 20 22.15 -4.96 -7.62
C ILE A 20 20.74 -5.45 -7.28
N THR A 21 20.06 -6.17 -8.17
CA THR A 21 18.71 -6.69 -7.91
C THR A 21 18.71 -7.69 -6.75
N LYS A 22 19.74 -8.56 -6.65
CA LYS A 22 19.90 -9.47 -5.51
C LYS A 22 20.07 -8.72 -4.19
N ALA A 23 20.88 -7.66 -4.17
CA ALA A 23 21.03 -6.82 -2.98
C ALA A 23 19.71 -6.10 -2.63
N MET A 24 19.01 -5.54 -3.62
CA MET A 24 17.74 -4.85 -3.42
C MET A 24 16.63 -5.79 -2.93
N LYS A 25 16.62 -7.05 -3.36
CA LYS A 25 15.75 -8.10 -2.81
C LYS A 25 15.97 -8.25 -1.30
N MET A 26 17.22 -8.40 -0.87
CA MET A 26 17.56 -8.55 0.56
C MET A 26 17.21 -7.29 1.38
N VAL A 27 17.47 -6.10 0.84
CA VAL A 27 17.09 -4.83 1.48
C VAL A 27 15.56 -4.75 1.64
N SER A 28 14.81 -5.16 0.62
CA SER A 28 13.34 -5.16 0.67
C SER A 28 12.81 -6.20 1.66
N ALA A 29 13.43 -7.38 1.73
CA ALA A 29 13.11 -8.40 2.72
C ALA A 29 13.29 -7.88 4.16
N ALA A 30 14.43 -7.23 4.44
CA ALA A 30 14.70 -6.64 5.74
C ALA A 30 13.69 -5.54 6.11
N LYS A 31 13.31 -4.70 5.15
CA LYS A 31 12.31 -3.64 5.38
C LYS A 31 10.90 -4.20 5.56
N LEU A 32 10.52 -5.22 4.80
CA LEU A 32 9.26 -5.95 4.98
C LEU A 32 9.17 -6.50 6.40
N ARG A 33 10.22 -7.16 6.88
CA ARG A 33 10.25 -7.72 8.24
C ARG A 33 10.03 -6.64 9.31
N ARG A 34 10.70 -5.49 9.18
CA ARG A 34 10.49 -4.34 10.07
C ARG A 34 9.06 -3.78 10.00
N ALA A 35 8.47 -3.73 8.82
CA ALA A 35 7.09 -3.28 8.66
C ALA A 35 6.10 -4.25 9.32
N GLN A 36 6.33 -5.57 9.18
CA GLN A 36 5.54 -6.60 9.85
C GLN A 36 5.67 -6.51 11.38
N GLU A 37 6.88 -6.37 11.91
CA GLU A 37 7.12 -6.19 13.35
C GLU A 37 6.36 -4.97 13.90
N ARG A 38 6.35 -3.85 13.17
CA ARG A 38 5.56 -2.67 13.55
C ARG A 38 4.06 -2.90 13.50
N ALA A 39 3.57 -3.59 12.47
CA ALA A 39 2.16 -3.94 12.36
C ALA A 39 1.72 -4.84 13.54
N LEU A 40 2.55 -5.81 13.90
CA LEU A 40 2.29 -6.68 15.05
C LEU A 40 2.34 -5.92 16.38
N ALA A 41 3.30 -5.02 16.55
CA ALA A 41 3.40 -4.19 17.75
C ALA A 41 2.20 -3.24 17.92
N ALA A 42 1.55 -2.83 16.83
CA ALA A 42 0.37 -1.96 16.87
C ALA A 42 -0.94 -2.70 17.17
N ARG A 43 -0.99 -4.03 16.98
CA ARG A 43 -2.23 -4.83 17.13
C ARG A 43 -2.83 -4.78 18.53
N PRO A 44 -2.06 -4.97 19.63
CA PRO A 44 -2.64 -4.97 20.98
C PRO A 44 -3.35 -3.66 21.32
N TYR A 45 -2.76 -2.53 20.89
CA TYR A 45 -3.38 -1.22 21.09
C TYR A 45 -4.70 -1.08 20.33
N ALA A 46 -4.72 -1.47 19.05
CA ALA A 46 -5.91 -1.41 18.22
C ALA A 46 -7.05 -2.33 18.74
N GLN A 47 -6.70 -3.54 19.18
CA GLN A 47 -7.65 -4.49 19.77
C GLN A 47 -8.21 -3.96 21.08
N MET A 48 -7.36 -3.49 22.00
CA MET A 48 -7.80 -2.95 23.28
C MET A 48 -8.70 -1.72 23.11
N LEU A 49 -8.33 -0.80 22.21
CA LEU A 49 -9.15 0.37 21.89
C LEU A 49 -10.52 -0.04 21.35
N THR A 50 -10.56 -1.04 20.45
CA THR A 50 -11.81 -1.58 19.90
C THR A 50 -12.67 -2.19 21.01
N ASN A 51 -12.08 -2.95 21.93
CA ASN A 51 -12.80 -3.59 23.03
C ASN A 51 -13.41 -2.56 23.99
N VAL A 52 -12.62 -1.55 24.39
CA VAL A 52 -13.10 -0.46 25.25
C VAL A 52 -14.25 0.28 24.56
N LEU A 53 -14.11 0.60 23.27
CA LEU A 53 -15.17 1.26 22.52
C LEU A 53 -16.43 0.39 22.40
N LYS A 54 -16.31 -0.92 22.16
CA LYS A 54 -17.45 -1.85 22.14
C LYS A 54 -18.17 -1.92 23.50
N SER A 55 -17.42 -1.91 24.61
CA SER A 55 -18.00 -1.86 25.96
C SER A 55 -18.67 -0.53 26.27
N LEU A 56 -18.12 0.58 25.76
CA LEU A 56 -18.77 1.89 25.87
C LEU A 56 -20.04 1.97 25.01
N VAL A 57 -20.08 1.29 23.86
CA VAL A 57 -21.25 1.27 22.98
C VAL A 57 -22.47 0.65 23.61
N SER A 58 -22.31 -0.40 24.41
CA SER A 58 -23.44 -1.04 25.09
C SER A 58 -24.00 -0.21 26.26
N ARG A 59 -23.29 0.83 26.72
CA ARG A 59 -23.62 1.62 27.92
C ARG A 59 -23.93 3.08 27.63
N ALA A 60 -23.30 3.64 26.61
CA ALA A 60 -23.63 4.96 26.11
C ALA A 60 -24.89 4.83 25.25
N GLU A 61 -25.91 5.63 25.52
CA GLU A 61 -27.03 5.85 24.60
C GLU A 61 -26.50 6.51 23.32
N ILE A 62 -25.88 5.71 22.45
CA ILE A 62 -25.21 6.20 21.23
C ILE A 62 -26.23 6.74 20.24
N TYR A 63 -27.43 6.19 20.26
CA TYR A 63 -28.54 6.65 19.47
C TYR A 63 -29.50 7.38 20.37
N ASP A 64 -29.97 8.52 19.91
CA ASP A 64 -31.07 9.21 20.57
C ASP A 64 -32.35 8.37 20.42
N PRO A 65 -32.98 7.93 21.53
CA PRO A 65 -34.14 7.03 21.49
C PRO A 65 -35.34 7.59 20.72
N ASP A 66 -35.45 8.91 20.59
CA ASP A 66 -36.56 9.57 19.90
C ASP A 66 -36.31 9.77 18.39
N SER A 67 -35.09 10.13 18.00
CA SER A 67 -34.73 10.43 16.60
C SER A 67 -34.05 9.27 15.87
N GLY A 68 -33.48 8.29 16.58
CA GLY A 68 -32.68 7.21 16.01
C GLY A 68 -31.33 7.68 15.44
N GLU A 69 -30.98 8.96 15.60
CA GLU A 69 -29.72 9.53 15.11
C GLU A 69 -28.57 9.24 16.06
N ALA A 70 -27.37 9.05 15.49
CA ALA A 70 -26.17 8.83 16.28
C ALA A 70 -25.75 10.14 16.98
N ARG A 71 -25.60 10.12 18.30
CA ARG A 71 -25.19 11.26 19.13
C ARG A 71 -23.76 11.74 18.85
N HIS A 72 -22.93 10.94 18.18
CA HIS A 72 -21.56 11.30 17.85
C HIS A 72 -21.41 11.66 16.36
N PRO A 73 -20.81 12.83 16.01
CA PRO A 73 -20.67 13.26 14.62
C PRO A 73 -20.02 12.23 13.68
N LEU A 74 -18.98 11.53 14.14
CA LEU A 74 -18.27 10.50 13.34
C LEU A 74 -19.09 9.22 13.04
N LEU A 75 -20.23 9.02 13.71
CA LEU A 75 -21.17 7.93 13.44
C LEU A 75 -22.33 8.38 12.54
N ALA A 76 -22.55 9.69 12.39
CA ALA A 76 -23.69 10.24 11.68
C ALA A 76 -23.61 9.88 10.19
N GLN A 77 -24.57 9.09 9.72
CA GLN A 77 -24.68 8.74 8.31
C GLN A 77 -25.37 9.86 7.55
N ARG A 78 -24.87 10.16 6.36
CA ARG A 78 -25.35 11.25 5.51
C ARG A 78 -25.21 10.91 4.04
N GLU A 79 -25.93 11.66 3.22
CA GLU A 79 -25.83 11.54 1.77
C GLU A 79 -24.42 11.92 1.31
N GLN A 80 -23.73 10.98 0.64
CA GLN A 80 -22.35 11.18 0.22
C GLN A 80 -22.30 12.10 -1.01
N ARG A 81 -22.21 13.42 -0.82
CA ARG A 81 -22.04 14.40 -1.90
C ARG A 81 -20.58 14.82 -2.07
N ASN A 82 -19.91 15.08 -0.95
CA ASN A 82 -18.49 15.40 -0.86
C ASN A 82 -17.73 14.20 -0.29
N ILE A 83 -16.86 13.61 -1.10
CA ILE A 83 -16.12 12.39 -0.75
C ILE A 83 -14.64 12.74 -0.63
N LEU A 84 -13.99 12.31 0.45
CA LEU A 84 -12.55 12.32 0.57
C LEU A 84 -12.00 10.94 0.23
N LEU A 85 -11.10 10.86 -0.75
CA LEU A 85 -10.37 9.66 -1.12
C LEU A 85 -8.89 9.81 -0.76
N ILE A 86 -8.44 9.05 0.22
CA ILE A 86 -7.03 8.93 0.58
C ILE A 86 -6.42 7.81 -0.25
N VAL A 87 -5.50 8.14 -1.16
CA VAL A 87 -4.84 7.18 -2.05
C VAL A 87 -3.42 6.91 -1.55
N VAL A 88 -3.17 5.68 -1.09
CA VAL A 88 -1.87 5.29 -0.52
C VAL A 88 -1.01 4.60 -1.58
N THR A 89 0.07 5.25 -1.98
CA THR A 89 1.05 4.74 -2.97
C THR A 89 2.47 4.79 -2.42
N GLY A 90 3.40 4.11 -3.08
CA GLY A 90 4.81 4.15 -2.73
C GLY A 90 5.50 5.42 -3.22
N ASP A 91 6.56 5.82 -2.52
CA ASP A 91 7.43 6.91 -3.00
C ASP A 91 8.38 6.45 -4.12
N LYS A 92 8.76 5.18 -4.10
CA LYS A 92 9.79 4.62 -4.97
C LYS A 92 9.20 3.70 -6.02
N GLY A 93 9.91 3.56 -7.14
CA GLY A 93 9.58 2.60 -8.19
C GLY A 93 10.07 1.18 -7.86
N LEU A 94 10.14 0.36 -8.92
CA LEU A 94 10.69 -1.00 -8.89
C LEU A 94 9.94 -1.96 -7.95
N ALA A 95 8.66 -1.68 -7.69
CA ALA A 95 7.76 -2.50 -6.88
C ALA A 95 6.72 -3.24 -7.74
N GLY A 96 7.12 -3.73 -8.92
CA GLY A 96 6.21 -4.39 -9.87
C GLY A 96 5.00 -3.52 -10.21
N ALA A 97 3.81 -4.13 -10.18
CA ALA A 97 2.53 -3.48 -10.48
C ALA A 97 1.90 -2.72 -9.29
N PHE A 98 2.55 -2.65 -8.12
CA PHE A 98 2.01 -2.08 -6.87
C PHE A 98 1.30 -0.73 -7.07
N ASN A 99 2.04 0.29 -7.52
CA ASN A 99 1.49 1.64 -7.70
C ASN A 99 0.47 1.69 -8.84
N THR A 100 0.71 0.94 -9.91
CA THR A 100 -0.17 0.94 -11.09
C THR A 100 -1.54 0.38 -10.75
N ASN A 101 -1.61 -0.69 -9.95
CA ASN A 101 -2.88 -1.30 -9.53
C ASN A 101 -3.68 -0.35 -8.64
N ILE A 102 -3.03 0.28 -7.66
CA ILE A 102 -3.66 1.30 -6.80
C ILE A 102 -4.22 2.45 -7.65
N LEU A 103 -3.42 3.00 -8.57
CA LEU A 103 -3.85 4.10 -9.41
C LEU A 103 -4.99 3.73 -10.36
N LYS A 104 -5.00 2.51 -10.90
CA LYS A 104 -6.12 2.02 -11.72
C LYS A 104 -7.41 1.92 -10.89
N ALA A 105 -7.34 1.38 -9.67
CA ALA A 105 -8.52 1.32 -8.81
C ALA A 105 -8.97 2.70 -8.33
N ALA A 106 -8.04 3.63 -8.09
CA ALA A 106 -8.39 5.02 -7.79
C ALA A 106 -9.22 5.63 -8.93
N MET A 107 -8.76 5.47 -10.17
CA MET A 107 -9.52 5.94 -11.34
C MET A 107 -10.87 5.26 -11.48
N LYS A 108 -10.96 3.95 -11.26
CA LYS A 108 -12.23 3.19 -11.28
C LYS A 108 -13.19 3.66 -10.19
N PHE A 109 -12.68 3.92 -8.99
CA PHE A 109 -13.46 4.48 -7.88
C PHE A 109 -13.99 5.87 -8.23
N LEU A 110 -13.14 6.75 -8.77
CA LEU A 110 -13.55 8.08 -9.21
C LEU A 110 -14.64 8.02 -10.28
N GLN A 111 -14.52 7.11 -11.25
CA GLN A 111 -15.55 6.86 -12.26
C GLN A 111 -16.86 6.35 -11.64
N SER A 112 -16.80 5.45 -10.66
CA SER A 112 -17.99 4.92 -9.97
C SER A 112 -18.75 5.97 -9.15
N LYS A 113 -18.10 7.10 -8.84
CA LYS A 113 -18.67 8.23 -8.10
C LYS A 113 -18.90 9.45 -9.00
N SER A 114 -19.12 9.23 -10.30
CA SER A 114 -19.45 10.29 -11.26
C SER A 114 -20.62 11.15 -10.78
N GLY A 115 -20.49 12.48 -10.89
CA GLY A 115 -21.50 13.43 -10.44
C GLY A 115 -21.43 13.80 -8.95
N LYS A 116 -20.44 13.28 -8.21
CA LYS A 116 -20.13 13.68 -6.83
C LYS A 116 -18.83 14.45 -6.78
N HIS A 117 -18.68 15.29 -5.76
CA HIS A 117 -17.41 15.97 -5.51
C HIS A 117 -16.46 15.02 -4.82
N VAL A 118 -15.30 14.75 -5.42
CA VAL A 118 -14.27 13.88 -4.83
C VAL A 118 -12.98 14.64 -4.65
N GLU A 119 -12.62 14.87 -3.39
CA GLU A 119 -11.32 15.39 -3.01
C GLU A 119 -10.34 14.24 -2.79
N ILE A 120 -9.11 14.42 -3.22
CA ILE A 120 -8.07 13.39 -3.14
C ILE A 120 -6.94 13.85 -2.21
N GLU A 121 -6.55 13.00 -1.28
CA GLU A 121 -5.28 13.10 -0.57
C GLU A 121 -4.31 12.03 -1.06
N ALA A 122 -3.22 12.46 -1.69
CA ALA A 122 -2.22 11.55 -2.24
C ALA A 122 -1.11 11.30 -1.22
N ILE A 123 -1.05 10.08 -0.71
CA ILE A 123 0.07 9.61 0.11
C ILE A 123 1.07 8.88 -0.80
N GLY A 124 2.31 9.35 -0.79
CA GLY A 124 3.40 8.84 -1.62
C GLY A 124 3.60 9.59 -2.93
N ARG A 125 4.88 9.71 -3.32
CA ARG A 125 5.31 10.44 -4.52
C ARG A 125 4.65 9.93 -5.81
N LYS A 126 4.52 8.62 -6.00
CA LYS A 126 4.03 8.04 -7.28
C LYS A 126 2.56 8.38 -7.53
N GLY A 127 1.73 8.28 -6.49
CA GLY A 127 0.33 8.68 -6.54
C GLY A 127 0.19 10.16 -6.80
N ARG A 128 0.89 10.98 -6.00
CA ARG A 128 0.92 12.43 -6.17
C ARG A 128 1.28 12.84 -7.59
N ASP A 129 2.42 12.38 -8.12
CA ASP A 129 2.89 12.78 -9.44
C ASP A 129 1.91 12.38 -10.56
N PHE A 130 1.21 11.25 -10.41
CA PHE A 130 0.22 10.78 -11.37
C PHE A 130 -1.07 11.60 -11.33
N LEU A 131 -1.57 11.89 -10.12
CA LEU A 131 -2.83 12.60 -9.88
C LEU A 131 -2.70 14.09 -10.21
N ARG A 132 -1.57 14.71 -9.87
CA ARG A 132 -1.29 16.14 -10.16
C ARG A 132 -1.30 16.47 -11.65
N ARG A 133 -1.05 15.49 -12.52
CA ARG A 133 -1.12 15.67 -13.98
C ARG A 133 -2.54 15.58 -14.55
N ARG A 134 -3.49 15.07 -13.76
CA ARG A 134 -4.86 14.76 -14.21
C ARG A 134 -5.91 15.63 -13.55
N PHE A 135 -5.68 16.00 -12.31
CA PHE A 135 -6.63 16.74 -11.49
C PHE A 135 -5.98 18.04 -11.04
N PRO A 136 -6.74 19.16 -11.04
CA PRO A 136 -6.26 20.41 -10.53
C PRO A 136 -6.01 20.32 -9.03
N ARG A 137 -5.04 21.09 -8.56
CA ARG A 137 -4.85 21.30 -7.13
C ARG A 137 -5.88 22.33 -6.67
N ALA A 138 -6.56 22.03 -5.57
CA ALA A 138 -7.52 22.94 -4.94
C ALA A 138 -7.27 23.00 -3.43
N GLU A 139 -7.75 24.06 -2.80
CA GLU A 139 -7.86 24.09 -1.35
C GLU A 139 -9.03 23.21 -0.88
N PRO A 140 -9.00 22.70 0.37
CA PRO A 140 -10.12 21.97 0.93
C PRO A 140 -11.41 22.80 0.84
N ARG A 141 -12.54 22.22 0.43
CA ARG A 141 -13.80 22.96 0.45
C ARG A 141 -14.13 23.40 1.87
N SER A 142 -14.26 24.71 2.07
CA SER A 142 -14.81 25.28 3.29
C SER A 142 -16.29 25.60 3.11
N ARG A 143 -17.06 25.57 4.20
CA ARG A 143 -18.49 25.91 4.18
C ARG A 143 -18.75 27.41 4.03
N GLN A 144 -17.77 28.26 4.32
CA GLN A 144 -17.91 29.73 4.32
C GLN A 144 -17.77 30.37 2.95
N GLU A 145 -17.21 29.68 1.95
CA GLU A 145 -17.23 30.15 0.57
C GLU A 145 -18.60 29.86 -0.06
N GLY A 146 -19.53 30.80 0.12
CA GLY A 146 -20.81 30.80 -0.58
C GLY A 146 -20.60 30.70 -2.08
N ASP A 147 -20.98 29.56 -2.67
CA ASP A 147 -21.43 29.31 -4.05
C ASP A 147 -20.65 29.88 -5.26
N HIS A 148 -19.50 30.53 -5.07
CA HIS A 148 -18.78 31.23 -6.15
C HIS A 148 -17.29 30.91 -6.26
N SER A 149 -16.76 30.07 -5.36
CA SER A 149 -15.49 29.37 -5.52
C SER A 149 -15.78 27.96 -6.04
N ALA A 150 -16.54 27.88 -7.13
CA ALA A 150 -16.70 26.62 -7.84
C ALA A 150 -15.32 26.28 -8.43
N SER A 151 -14.55 25.45 -7.72
CA SER A 151 -13.60 24.60 -8.43
C SER A 151 -14.44 23.86 -9.48
N GLU A 152 -14.37 24.30 -10.75
CA GLU A 152 -15.14 23.75 -11.88
C GLU A 152 -14.99 22.23 -11.99
N SER A 153 -13.91 21.70 -11.41
CA SER A 153 -13.62 20.29 -11.37
C SER A 153 -14.30 19.60 -10.19
N MET A 154 -15.22 18.69 -10.50
CA MET A 154 -15.81 17.74 -9.55
C MET A 154 -14.76 16.91 -8.79
N ILE A 155 -13.54 16.80 -9.32
CA ILE A 155 -12.45 16.04 -8.72
C ILE A 155 -11.24 16.96 -8.53
N SER A 156 -10.69 17.03 -7.32
CA SER A 156 -9.56 17.90 -6.99
C SER A 156 -8.53 17.20 -6.09
N LEU A 157 -7.28 17.63 -6.18
CA LEU A 157 -6.20 17.19 -5.30
C LEU A 157 -6.00 18.22 -4.18
N VAL A 158 -6.28 17.81 -2.94
CA VAL A 158 -6.33 18.69 -1.76
C VAL A 158 -5.14 18.48 -0.82
N GLY A 159 -4.69 17.24 -0.66
CA GLY A 159 -3.54 16.90 0.18
C GLY A 159 -2.43 16.15 -0.56
N GLU A 160 -1.18 16.52 -0.28
CA GLU A 160 0.00 15.82 -0.79
C GLU A 160 0.94 15.43 0.37
N HIS A 161 1.20 14.13 0.51
CA HIS A 161 1.99 13.58 1.60
C HIS A 161 3.11 12.69 1.05
N VAL A 162 4.25 13.30 0.71
CA VAL A 162 5.40 12.60 0.15
C VAL A 162 6.36 12.18 1.27
N GLY A 163 6.93 10.97 1.16
CA GLY A 163 7.97 10.51 2.08
C GLY A 163 7.44 9.85 3.36
N VAL A 164 6.15 10.01 3.67
CA VAL A 164 5.48 9.53 4.89
C VAL A 164 5.69 8.03 5.11
N LEU A 165 5.63 7.22 4.05
CA LEU A 165 5.77 5.77 4.14
C LEU A 165 7.19 5.31 4.50
N ASN A 166 8.22 6.13 4.28
CA ASN A 166 9.61 5.74 4.59
C ASN A 166 9.89 5.71 6.10
N ARG A 167 9.22 6.59 6.85
CA ARG A 167 9.31 6.69 8.30
C ARG A 167 7.91 6.94 8.85
N LEU A 168 7.10 5.88 8.82
CA LEU A 168 5.76 5.94 9.38
C LEU A 168 5.83 5.99 10.92
N ASP A 169 5.32 7.07 11.47
CA ASP A 169 5.19 7.35 12.89
C ASP A 169 3.75 7.79 13.22
N TYR A 170 3.28 7.42 14.42
CA TYR A 170 1.91 7.70 14.82
C TYR A 170 1.58 9.20 14.87
N PRO A 171 2.43 10.11 15.38
CA PRO A 171 2.11 11.54 15.44
C PRO A 171 1.84 12.17 14.06
N LEU A 172 2.61 11.78 13.04
CA LEU A 172 2.39 12.27 11.67
C LEU A 172 1.04 11.79 11.13
N VAL A 173 0.73 10.51 11.31
CA VAL A 173 -0.55 9.94 10.87
C VAL A 173 -1.72 10.53 11.67
N TRP A 174 -1.52 10.79 12.96
CA TRP A 174 -2.47 11.49 13.80
C TRP A 174 -2.79 12.86 13.25
N SER A 175 -1.80 13.64 12.82
CA SER A 175 -2.04 14.96 12.21
C SER A 175 -2.87 14.88 10.92
N ILE A 176 -2.76 13.79 10.15
CA ILE A 176 -3.60 13.55 8.97
C ILE A 176 -5.02 13.20 9.41
N ALA A 177 -5.15 12.27 10.35
CA ALA A 177 -6.44 11.83 10.88
C ALA A 177 -7.21 12.98 11.53
N GLU A 178 -6.54 13.84 12.31
CA GLU A 178 -7.13 15.01 12.96
C GLU A 178 -7.74 15.97 11.95
N ARG A 179 -7.00 16.34 10.88
CA ARG A 179 -7.55 17.15 9.79
C ARG A 179 -8.76 16.49 9.14
N VAL A 180 -8.69 15.20 8.84
CA VAL A 180 -9.82 14.46 8.24
C VAL A 180 -11.05 14.49 9.17
N ILE A 181 -10.84 14.29 10.46
CA ILE A 181 -11.90 14.30 11.49
C ILE A 181 -12.52 15.69 11.60
N GLU A 182 -11.70 16.74 11.71
CA GLU A 182 -12.15 18.14 11.79
C GLU A 182 -13.05 18.48 10.61
N ARG A 183 -12.60 18.19 9.38
CA ARG A 183 -13.36 18.44 8.15
C ARG A 183 -14.65 17.66 8.08
N TYR A 184 -14.64 16.41 8.55
CA TYR A 184 -15.85 15.60 8.65
C TYR A 184 -16.84 16.23 9.64
N THR A 185 -16.38 16.61 10.83
CA THR A 185 -17.23 17.24 11.85
C THR A 185 -17.73 18.63 11.44
N ALA A 186 -16.98 19.34 10.60
CA ALA A 186 -17.35 20.65 10.02
C ALA A 186 -18.34 20.55 8.85
N TRP A 187 -18.72 19.34 8.43
CA TRP A 187 -19.61 19.09 7.29
C TRP A 187 -19.04 19.52 5.92
N GLU A 188 -17.72 19.52 5.80
CA GLU A 188 -17.04 19.76 4.53
C GLU A 188 -16.98 18.49 3.67
N ILE A 189 -16.79 17.35 4.33
CA ILE A 189 -16.73 16.03 3.71
C ILE A 189 -17.76 15.10 4.35
N ASP A 190 -18.43 14.30 3.53
CA ASP A 190 -19.54 13.44 3.95
C ASP A 190 -19.12 11.98 4.19
N SER A 191 -18.04 11.55 3.52
CA SER A 191 -17.48 10.20 3.65
C SER A 191 -15.98 10.21 3.34
N VAL A 192 -15.26 9.29 3.98
CA VAL A 192 -13.81 9.13 3.84
C VAL A 192 -13.50 7.69 3.46
N TYR A 193 -12.78 7.52 2.35
CA TYR A 193 -12.30 6.24 1.87
C TYR A 193 -10.78 6.22 1.84
N VAL A 194 -10.18 5.10 2.23
CA VAL A 194 -8.75 4.84 2.08
C VAL A 194 -8.57 3.72 1.07
N LEU A 195 -7.84 4.01 0.00
CA LEU A 195 -7.45 3.04 -1.01
C LEU A 195 -5.98 2.66 -0.79
N PHE A 196 -5.75 1.40 -0.46
CA PHE A 196 -4.41 0.88 -0.16
C PHE A 196 -4.30 -0.61 -0.51
N ASN A 197 -3.08 -1.13 -0.49
CA ASN A 197 -2.85 -2.57 -0.61
C ASN A 197 -2.74 -3.21 0.77
N GLU A 198 -3.67 -4.09 1.09
CA GLU A 198 -3.60 -4.96 2.26
C GLU A 198 -2.51 -6.02 2.03
N PHE A 199 -1.62 -6.14 3.01
CA PHE A 199 -0.61 -7.17 3.04
C PHE A 199 -1.19 -8.47 3.62
N LYS A 200 -1.58 -9.41 2.75
CA LYS A 200 -1.90 -10.79 3.16
C LYS A 200 -0.66 -11.68 3.20
N SER A 201 0.15 -11.62 2.15
CA SER A 201 1.43 -12.32 2.08
C SER A 201 2.42 -11.60 1.17
N VAL A 202 3.65 -12.12 1.10
CA VAL A 202 4.67 -11.64 0.15
C VAL A 202 4.17 -11.68 -1.31
N ILE A 203 3.26 -12.61 -1.57
CA ILE A 203 2.85 -13.05 -2.90
C ILE A 203 1.51 -12.42 -3.29
N ALA A 204 0.57 -12.41 -2.34
CA ALA A 204 -0.78 -11.94 -2.53
C ALA A 204 -0.96 -10.59 -1.82
N GLN A 205 -1.12 -9.55 -2.62
CA GLN A 205 -1.57 -8.24 -2.17
C GLN A 205 -3.01 -8.08 -2.60
N ARG A 206 -3.83 -7.59 -1.69
CA ARG A 206 -5.24 -7.34 -1.98
C ARG A 206 -5.45 -5.85 -2.00
N LEU A 207 -6.00 -5.36 -3.10
CA LEU A 207 -6.31 -3.95 -3.24
C LEU A 207 -7.66 -3.70 -2.58
N ILE A 208 -7.68 -2.82 -1.58
CA ILE A 208 -8.85 -2.58 -0.74
C ILE A 208 -9.22 -1.10 -0.79
N VAL A 209 -10.50 -0.84 -1.03
CA VAL A 209 -11.16 0.44 -0.74
C VAL A 209 -11.92 0.26 0.58
N GLU A 210 -11.35 0.80 1.65
CA GLU A 210 -11.94 0.78 2.99
C GLU A 210 -12.63 2.11 3.27
N GLN A 211 -13.85 2.06 3.81
CA GLN A 211 -14.53 3.24 4.32
C GLN A 211 -14.15 3.45 5.79
N ILE A 212 -13.58 4.62 6.10
CA ILE A 212 -13.15 4.99 7.46
C ILE A 212 -14.23 5.83 8.15
N LEU A 213 -14.86 6.76 7.42
CA LEU A 213 -15.96 7.59 7.90
C LEU A 213 -17.14 7.59 6.92
N PRO A 214 -18.40 7.60 7.38
CA PRO A 214 -18.82 7.37 8.77
C PRO A 214 -18.44 5.97 9.26
N ILE A 215 -18.24 5.84 10.59
CA ILE A 215 -18.04 4.54 11.23
C ILE A 215 -19.43 3.89 11.38
N GLU A 216 -19.71 2.83 10.63
CA GLU A 216 -21.00 2.13 10.76
C GLU A 216 -20.97 1.12 11.92
N GLN A 217 -19.88 0.37 12.08
CA GLN A 217 -19.72 -0.61 13.15
C GLN A 217 -18.30 -0.62 13.71
N ILE A 218 -18.19 -0.54 15.05
CA ILE A 218 -16.89 -0.54 15.72
C ILE A 218 -16.29 -1.94 15.69
N GLY A 219 -15.08 -2.05 15.16
CA GLY A 219 -14.34 -3.31 15.06
C GLY A 219 -14.63 -4.11 13.78
N GLU A 220 -15.54 -3.64 12.92
CA GLU A 220 -15.73 -4.19 11.59
C GLU A 220 -15.19 -3.21 10.54
N THR A 221 -14.39 -3.73 9.61
CA THR A 221 -13.86 -2.94 8.49
C THR A 221 -14.79 -3.10 7.30
N LEU A 222 -15.33 -2.00 6.80
CA LEU A 222 -16.18 -1.98 5.61
C LEU A 222 -15.34 -1.90 4.33
N VAL A 223 -15.08 -3.07 3.76
CA VAL A 223 -14.46 -3.19 2.44
C VAL A 223 -15.53 -3.01 1.36
N ARG A 224 -15.58 -1.83 0.75
CA ARG A 224 -16.53 -1.55 -0.35
C ARG A 224 -16.11 -2.20 -1.66
N GLN A 225 -14.81 -2.29 -1.89
CA GLN A 225 -14.25 -2.95 -3.06
C GLN A 225 -12.96 -3.66 -2.66
N ALA A 226 -12.90 -4.95 -2.97
CA ALA A 226 -11.69 -5.75 -2.85
C ALA A 226 -11.41 -6.40 -4.19
N GLU A 227 -10.31 -6.02 -4.84
CA GLU A 227 -9.82 -6.72 -6.02
C GLU A 227 -8.72 -7.69 -5.59
N GLU A 228 -9.00 -8.99 -5.73
CA GLU A 228 -8.01 -10.05 -5.55
C GLU A 228 -7.31 -10.35 -6.88
N MET A 229 -6.07 -10.83 -6.81
CA MET A 229 -5.31 -11.24 -7.99
C MET A 229 -6.02 -12.39 -8.72
N SER A 230 -5.94 -12.40 -10.06
CA SER A 230 -6.46 -13.50 -10.87
C SER A 230 -5.78 -14.84 -10.50
N GLN A 231 -6.45 -15.98 -10.73
CA GLN A 231 -5.89 -17.32 -10.45
C GLN A 231 -4.55 -17.53 -11.14
N GLU A 232 -4.40 -17.12 -12.40
CA GLU A 232 -3.14 -17.22 -13.14
C GLU A 232 -2.02 -16.34 -12.56
N GLU A 233 -2.36 -15.14 -12.08
CA GLU A 233 -1.39 -14.23 -11.46
C GLU A 233 -0.95 -14.76 -10.10
N ARG A 234 -1.86 -15.39 -9.36
CA ARG A 234 -1.60 -16.06 -8.10
C ARG A 234 -0.70 -17.28 -8.30
N GLU A 235 -0.93 -18.10 -9.31
CA GLU A 235 -0.11 -19.27 -9.62
C GLU A 235 1.33 -18.88 -10.01
N ARG A 236 1.48 -17.89 -10.91
CA ARG A 236 2.79 -17.33 -11.27
C ARG A 236 3.54 -16.75 -10.06
N ALA A 237 2.81 -16.09 -9.16
CA ALA A 237 3.40 -15.53 -7.96
C ALA A 237 3.78 -16.62 -6.93
N VAL A 238 3.01 -17.71 -6.83
CA VAL A 238 3.33 -18.89 -5.99
C VAL A 238 4.56 -19.62 -6.50
N GLU A 239 4.69 -19.78 -7.81
CA GLU A 239 5.86 -20.41 -8.43
C GLU A 239 7.14 -19.59 -8.21
N ALA A 240 7.07 -18.26 -8.39
CA ALA A 240 8.18 -17.36 -8.08
C ALA A 240 8.60 -17.43 -6.61
N ALA A 241 7.66 -17.64 -5.68
CA ALA A 241 7.93 -17.66 -4.25
C ALA A 241 8.69 -18.90 -3.78
N LYS A 242 8.50 -20.06 -4.42
CA LYS A 242 9.20 -21.30 -4.07
C LYS A 242 10.72 -21.14 -4.16
N GLY A 243 11.23 -20.25 -5.02
CA GLY A 243 12.65 -19.96 -5.16
C GLY A 243 13.23 -18.97 -4.13
N THR A 244 12.40 -18.32 -3.31
CA THR A 244 12.86 -17.16 -2.52
C THR A 244 13.44 -17.51 -1.15
N GLY A 245 13.26 -18.73 -0.65
CA GLY A 245 13.80 -19.19 0.65
C GLY A 245 13.28 -18.42 1.87
N VAL A 246 12.34 -17.49 1.69
CA VAL A 246 11.64 -16.83 2.78
C VAL A 246 10.48 -17.74 3.14
N ALA A 247 10.65 -18.52 4.20
CA ALA A 247 9.54 -19.25 4.78
C ALA A 247 8.40 -18.25 5.05
N LEU A 248 7.23 -18.52 4.46
CA LEU A 248 5.93 -18.03 4.90
C LEU A 248 5.69 -18.56 6.33
N ARG A 249 6.51 -18.15 7.30
CA ARG A 249 6.11 -18.27 8.68
C ARG A 249 5.16 -17.10 8.89
N PRO A 250 3.83 -17.30 8.98
CA PRO A 250 3.04 -16.36 9.76
C PRO A 250 3.82 -16.22 11.08
N VAL A 251 4.20 -14.99 11.42
CA VAL A 251 4.78 -14.74 12.74
C VAL A 251 3.79 -15.34 13.73
N ASP A 252 4.25 -16.24 14.59
CA ASP A 252 3.37 -16.94 15.52
C ASP A 252 2.82 -15.91 16.51
N THR A 253 1.66 -15.33 16.18
CA THR A 253 1.01 -14.29 16.97
C THR A 253 0.22 -14.85 18.13
N ARG A 254 0.16 -16.19 18.29
CA ARG A 254 -0.65 -16.84 19.31
C ARG A 254 -0.38 -16.31 20.71
N SER A 255 0.87 -15.98 21.07
CA SER A 255 1.19 -15.42 22.39
C SER A 255 0.61 -14.03 22.60
N ILE A 256 0.72 -13.15 21.59
CA ILE A 256 0.20 -11.78 21.62
C ILE A 256 -1.34 -11.80 21.57
N ASP A 257 -1.91 -12.65 20.73
CA ASP A 257 -3.36 -12.83 20.60
C ASP A 257 -3.96 -13.42 21.89
N VAL A 258 -3.25 -14.34 22.57
CA VAL A 258 -3.67 -14.90 23.87
C VAL A 258 -3.59 -13.84 24.98
N GLU A 259 -2.54 -13.03 25.00
CA GLU A 259 -2.40 -11.97 26.01
C GLU A 259 -3.41 -10.83 25.79
N ALA A 260 -3.65 -10.44 24.54
CA ALA A 260 -4.73 -9.53 24.19
C ALA A 260 -6.09 -10.14 24.52
N ALA A 261 -6.29 -11.45 24.30
CA ALA A 261 -7.52 -12.15 24.64
C ALA A 261 -7.83 -12.16 26.14
N LYS A 262 -6.81 -12.08 27.02
CA LYS A 262 -7.04 -11.89 28.47
C LYS A 262 -7.80 -10.60 28.77
N PHE A 263 -7.61 -9.56 27.95
CA PHE A 263 -8.35 -8.30 28.02
C PHE A 263 -9.53 -8.23 27.03
N ALA A 264 -9.70 -9.24 26.16
CA ALA A 264 -10.67 -9.25 25.06
C ALA A 264 -11.86 -10.19 25.28
N THR A 265 -12.26 -10.41 26.53
CA THR A 265 -13.61 -10.92 26.75
C THR A 265 -14.57 -9.73 26.70
N ALA A 266 -15.53 -9.78 25.78
CA ALA A 266 -16.59 -8.77 25.64
C ALA A 266 -17.45 -8.59 26.92
N ASN A 267 -17.16 -9.38 27.97
CA ASN A 267 -17.82 -9.40 29.26
C ASN A 267 -16.94 -8.89 30.41
N VAL A 268 -15.85 -8.15 30.13
CA VAL A 268 -15.16 -7.42 31.22
C VAL A 268 -16.02 -6.20 31.57
N ASP A 269 -16.63 -6.23 32.75
CA ASP A 269 -17.38 -5.10 33.28
C ASP A 269 -16.41 -4.03 33.81
N TYR A 270 -16.24 -2.95 33.05
CA TYR A 270 -15.37 -1.83 33.45
C TYR A 270 -16.10 -0.87 34.38
N ILE A 271 -15.40 -0.40 35.41
CA ILE A 271 -15.80 0.79 36.16
C ILE A 271 -15.10 1.97 35.49
N TYR A 272 -15.89 2.90 34.92
CA TYR A 272 -15.37 4.10 34.28
C TYR A 272 -15.36 5.28 35.27
N GLU A 273 -14.27 6.02 35.31
CA GLU A 273 -14.15 7.21 36.15
C GLU A 273 -14.96 8.39 35.58
N GLN A 274 -14.89 8.60 34.26
CA GLN A 274 -15.69 9.61 33.56
C GLN A 274 -16.96 9.02 32.97
N ALA A 275 -17.92 9.89 32.61
CA ALA A 275 -19.15 9.48 31.96
C ALA A 275 -18.86 8.72 30.65
N PRO A 276 -19.53 7.58 30.37
CA PRO A 276 -19.28 6.78 29.16
C PRO A 276 -19.36 7.58 27.85
N ALA A 277 -20.26 8.57 27.76
CA ALA A 277 -20.41 9.43 26.58
C ALA A 277 -19.19 10.33 26.34
N GLU A 278 -18.56 10.84 27.41
CA GLU A 278 -17.36 11.69 27.32
C GLU A 278 -16.13 10.86 26.91
N LEU A 279 -15.97 9.69 27.51
CA LEU A 279 -14.94 8.71 27.10
C LEU A 279 -15.11 8.31 25.65
N PHE A 280 -16.33 8.00 25.23
CA PHE A 280 -16.63 7.65 23.85
C PHE A 280 -16.23 8.76 22.87
N ARG A 281 -16.59 10.02 23.17
CA ARG A 281 -16.24 11.18 22.36
C ARG A 281 -14.74 11.42 22.24
N SER A 282 -13.96 11.12 23.28
CA SER A 282 -12.50 11.28 23.26
C SER A 282 -11.75 10.10 22.61
N LEU A 283 -12.30 8.88 22.66
CA LEU A 283 -11.68 7.67 22.14
C LEU A 283 -12.02 7.38 20.68
N LEU A 284 -13.20 7.78 20.19
CA LEU A 284 -13.61 7.53 18.82
C LEU A 284 -12.70 8.20 17.77
N PRO A 285 -12.22 9.45 17.95
CA PRO A 285 -11.19 10.03 17.09
C PRO A 285 -9.90 9.21 17.04
N LYS A 286 -9.48 8.66 18.19
CA LYS A 286 -8.29 7.78 18.27
C LYS A 286 -8.46 6.53 17.43
N TYR A 287 -9.66 5.98 17.41
CA TYR A 287 -9.99 4.81 16.61
C TYR A 287 -9.82 5.06 15.11
N VAL A 288 -10.30 6.20 14.60
CA VAL A 288 -10.09 6.63 13.21
C VAL A 288 -8.60 6.74 12.89
N GLY A 289 -7.83 7.39 13.77
CA GLY A 289 -6.37 7.51 13.61
C GLY A 289 -5.66 6.16 13.57
N VAL A 290 -6.08 5.20 14.40
CA VAL A 290 -5.56 3.83 14.40
C VAL A 290 -5.92 3.09 13.11
N GLN A 291 -7.12 3.25 12.58
CA GLN A 291 -7.50 2.62 11.30
C GLN A 291 -6.65 3.14 10.15
N ILE A 292 -6.46 4.46 10.03
CA ILE A 292 -5.59 5.06 9.01
C ILE A 292 -4.14 4.58 9.21
N PHE A 293 -3.64 4.57 10.46
CA PHE A 293 -2.29 4.09 10.76
C PHE A 293 -2.08 2.63 10.36
N ARG A 294 -3.07 1.75 10.62
CA ARG A 294 -3.07 0.36 10.20
C ARG A 294 -3.00 0.24 8.67
N ALA A 295 -3.87 0.95 7.95
CA ALA A 295 -3.89 0.93 6.48
C ALA A 295 -2.53 1.33 5.88
N LEU A 296 -1.89 2.36 6.45
CA LEU A 296 -0.55 2.80 6.04
C LEU A 296 0.53 1.76 6.36
N LEU A 297 0.50 1.11 7.53
CA LEU A 297 1.43 0.04 7.89
C LEU A 297 1.31 -1.17 6.94
N GLU A 298 0.08 -1.59 6.64
CA GLU A 298 -0.18 -2.69 5.71
C GLU A 298 0.30 -2.35 4.31
N SER A 299 0.05 -1.12 3.84
CA SER A 299 0.55 -0.65 2.54
C SER A 299 2.08 -0.62 2.45
N VAL A 300 2.79 -0.26 3.53
CA VAL A 300 4.26 -0.31 3.58
C VAL A 300 4.77 -1.74 3.46
N ALA A 301 4.15 -2.68 4.18
CA ALA A 301 4.49 -4.09 4.08
C ALA A 301 4.23 -4.62 2.65
N ALA A 302 3.07 -4.31 2.06
CA ALA A 302 2.75 -4.67 0.68
C ALA A 302 3.75 -4.07 -0.32
N GLU A 303 4.15 -2.80 -0.17
CA GLU A 303 5.14 -2.17 -1.06
C GLU A 303 6.50 -2.90 -1.02
N HIS A 304 6.98 -3.25 0.18
CA HIS A 304 8.24 -3.97 0.33
C HIS A 304 8.17 -5.42 -0.17
N ALA A 305 7.03 -6.09 0.02
CA ALA A 305 6.77 -7.39 -0.57
C ALA A 305 6.78 -7.36 -2.10
N ALA A 306 6.04 -6.43 -2.71
CA ALA A 306 5.97 -6.29 -4.17
C ALA A 306 7.37 -6.02 -4.76
N ARG A 307 8.15 -5.16 -4.10
CA ARG A 307 9.53 -4.88 -4.50
C ARG A 307 10.43 -6.11 -4.36
N MET A 308 10.31 -6.86 -3.27
CA MET A 308 11.09 -8.07 -3.09
C MET A 308 10.82 -9.09 -4.22
N THR A 309 9.55 -9.31 -4.55
CA THR A 309 9.13 -10.19 -5.65
C THR A 309 9.61 -9.68 -7.02
N ALA A 310 9.49 -8.38 -7.28
CA ALA A 310 9.99 -7.77 -8.52
C ALA A 310 11.52 -7.89 -8.67
N MET A 311 12.27 -7.72 -7.57
CA MET A 311 13.73 -7.87 -7.57
C MET A 311 14.17 -9.32 -7.73
N ASP A 312 13.40 -10.27 -7.20
CA ASP A 312 13.66 -11.69 -7.39
C ASP A 312 13.48 -12.10 -8.86
N ALA A 313 12.34 -11.75 -9.45
CA ALA A 313 12.09 -11.97 -10.87
C ALA A 313 13.16 -11.32 -11.75
N ALA A 314 13.56 -10.08 -11.46
CA ALA A 314 14.63 -9.40 -12.18
C ALA A 314 16.00 -10.11 -12.04
N THR A 315 16.27 -10.72 -10.88
CA THR A 315 17.52 -11.48 -10.64
C THR A 315 17.54 -12.78 -11.44
N ASN A 316 16.42 -13.49 -11.52
CA ASN A 316 16.29 -14.71 -12.30
C ASN A 316 16.39 -14.40 -13.80
N ASN A 317 15.64 -13.41 -14.29
CA ASN A 317 15.73 -12.95 -15.69
C ASN A 317 17.15 -12.51 -16.09
N ALA A 318 17.89 -11.87 -15.18
CA ALA A 318 19.28 -11.51 -15.44
C ALA A 318 20.21 -12.73 -15.48
N THR A 319 19.92 -13.78 -14.70
CA THR A 319 20.65 -15.06 -14.76
C THR A 319 20.46 -15.71 -16.13
N ASP A 320 19.22 -15.84 -16.60
CA ASP A 320 18.90 -16.42 -17.90
C ASP A 320 19.53 -15.63 -19.07
N MET A 321 19.57 -14.29 -18.93
CA MET A 321 20.23 -13.43 -19.90
C MET A 321 21.76 -13.61 -19.90
N ILE A 322 22.39 -13.83 -18.74
CA ILE A 322 23.82 -14.12 -18.65
C ILE A 322 24.13 -15.45 -19.33
N ASP A 323 23.31 -16.48 -19.11
CA ASP A 323 23.52 -17.80 -19.68
C ASP A 323 23.39 -17.78 -21.21
N SER A 324 22.33 -17.15 -21.73
CA SER A 324 22.14 -16.97 -23.17
C SER A 324 23.24 -16.14 -23.83
N LEU A 325 23.68 -15.03 -23.20
CA LEU A 325 24.81 -14.23 -23.70
C LEU A 325 26.13 -15.00 -23.66
N THR A 326 26.34 -15.86 -22.66
CA THR A 326 27.55 -16.69 -22.54
C THR A 326 27.60 -17.74 -23.64
N LEU A 327 26.47 -18.40 -23.93
CA LEU A 327 26.34 -19.31 -25.07
C LEU A 327 26.63 -18.60 -26.40
N ALA A 328 26.04 -17.42 -26.62
CA ALA A 328 26.30 -16.62 -27.81
C ALA A 328 27.78 -16.20 -27.93
N MET A 329 28.41 -15.78 -26.83
CA MET A 329 29.82 -15.41 -26.79
C MET A 329 30.71 -16.60 -27.18
N ASN A 330 30.44 -17.78 -26.65
CA ASN A 330 31.21 -18.99 -26.94
C ASN A 330 31.11 -19.39 -28.42
N ARG A 331 29.91 -19.31 -29.01
CA ARG A 331 29.71 -19.56 -30.46
C ARG A 331 30.49 -18.57 -31.32
N VAL A 332 30.40 -17.27 -31.03
CA VAL A 332 31.14 -16.24 -31.78
C VAL A 332 32.65 -16.40 -31.61
N ARG A 333 33.12 -16.77 -30.41
CA ARG A 333 34.53 -17.01 -30.14
C ARG A 333 35.05 -18.20 -30.96
N GLN A 334 34.32 -19.31 -30.98
CA GLN A 334 34.67 -20.48 -31.78
C GLN A 334 34.71 -20.13 -33.27
N ALA A 335 33.67 -19.47 -33.80
CA ALA A 335 33.64 -19.04 -35.19
C ALA A 335 34.81 -18.12 -35.57
N LYS A 336 35.20 -17.19 -34.67
CA LYS A 336 36.37 -16.33 -34.86
C LYS A 336 37.67 -17.13 -34.92
N ILE A 337 37.90 -18.05 -33.98
CA ILE A 337 39.09 -18.91 -33.96
C ILE A 337 39.16 -19.78 -35.23
N THR A 338 38.05 -20.41 -35.61
CA THR A 338 37.99 -21.21 -36.84
C THR A 338 38.31 -20.37 -38.08
N LYS A 339 37.79 -19.13 -38.15
CA LYS A 339 38.09 -18.21 -39.25
C LYS A 339 39.58 -17.84 -39.29
N GLU A 340 40.17 -17.50 -38.14
CA GLU A 340 41.60 -17.17 -38.04
C GLU A 340 42.48 -18.36 -38.47
N ILE A 341 42.13 -19.59 -38.05
CA ILE A 341 42.84 -20.81 -38.48
C ILE A 341 42.74 -21.00 -39.99
N ILE A 342 41.55 -20.84 -40.58
CA ILE A 342 41.35 -20.95 -42.04
C ILE A 342 42.17 -19.90 -42.79
N GLU A 343 42.18 -18.65 -42.32
CA GLU A 343 42.96 -17.56 -42.91
C GLU A 343 44.48 -17.86 -42.87
N ILE A 344 44.99 -18.40 -41.76
CA ILE A 344 46.40 -18.80 -41.62
C ILE A 344 46.76 -19.95 -42.57
N VAL A 345 45.96 -21.02 -42.59
CA VAL A 345 46.22 -22.19 -43.44
C VAL A 345 46.14 -21.83 -44.91
N SER A 346 45.17 -21.01 -45.31
CA SER A 346 45.02 -20.55 -46.70
C SER A 346 46.18 -19.64 -47.12
N GLY A 347 46.65 -18.76 -46.22
CA GLY A 347 47.81 -17.92 -46.47
C GLY A 347 49.11 -18.71 -46.60
N ALA A 348 49.31 -19.74 -45.79
CA ALA A 348 50.46 -20.64 -45.89
C ALA A 348 50.46 -21.42 -47.22
N ALA A 349 49.30 -21.93 -47.64
CA ALA A 349 49.15 -22.65 -48.91
C ALA A 349 49.38 -21.75 -50.13
N ALA A 350 49.05 -20.46 -50.06
CA ALA A 350 49.28 -19.50 -51.15
C ALA A 350 50.75 -19.03 -51.28
N ALA A 351 51.57 -19.24 -50.25
CA ALA A 351 53.01 -18.94 -50.28
C ALA A 351 53.87 -20.14 -50.69
N SER A 352 53.24 -21.30 -50.89
CA SER A 352 53.83 -22.55 -51.42
C SER A 352 53.62 -22.60 -52.93
#